data_AF-A0A1J8P963-F1
#
_entry.id   AF-A0A1J8P963-F1
#
_cell.length_a   1.000
_cell.length_b   1.000
_cell.length_c   1.000
_cell.angle_alpha   90.00
_cell.angle_beta   90.00
_cell.angle_gamma   90.00
#
_symmetry.space_group_name_H-M   'P 1'
#
loop_
_entity.id
_entity.type
_entity.pdbx_description
1 polymer ?
#
loop_
_entity_poly.entity_id
_entity_poly.type
_entity_poly.pdbx_seq_one_letter_code
_entity_poly.pdbx_strand_id
1 'polypeptide(L)'
;MKSIPISLTCLLALAGCQVTPDRLPQAEPAPSAACYFPSADDRALETSVDILTEWGFTLTSTDTTLGLISASRERELHGYYDPYDNYGRGMRMFGGLGIGSGSSIGFGGGVGFGGGIGQQPVEVERVSLFINDAHIRISRDIRRFDHVGDLRESYSASNDDFCRRFQATFEQSLPADGRSL
;
A
#
# COMPACT_ATOMS: atom_id res chain seq x y z
N MET A 1 -17.14 -58.91 -2.58
CA MET A 1 -17.13 -57.43 -2.60
C MET A 1 -16.09 -56.99 -1.58
N LYS A 2 -14.95 -56.46 -2.05
CA LYS A 2 -13.78 -56.21 -1.19
C LYS A 2 -13.93 -54.82 -0.56
N SER A 3 -14.10 -54.78 0.76
CA SER A 3 -14.26 -53.57 1.57
C SER A 3 -13.02 -52.70 1.46
N ILE A 4 -13.18 -51.54 0.82
CA ILE A 4 -12.15 -50.50 0.80
C ILE A 4 -11.97 -50.02 2.24
N PRO A 5 -10.78 -50.15 2.84
CA PRO A 5 -10.57 -49.77 4.22
C PRO A 5 -10.69 -48.25 4.36
N ILE A 6 -11.50 -47.81 5.33
CA ILE A 6 -11.78 -46.40 5.68
C ILE A 6 -10.48 -45.58 5.85
N SER A 7 -9.38 -46.24 6.22
CA SER A 7 -8.03 -45.68 6.30
C SER A 7 -7.54 -45.06 4.97
N LEU A 8 -7.86 -45.68 3.83
CA LEU A 8 -7.47 -45.18 2.49
C LEU A 8 -8.24 -43.91 2.12
N THR A 9 -9.49 -43.78 2.56
CA THR A 9 -10.33 -42.60 2.33
C THR A 9 -9.86 -41.41 3.18
N CYS A 10 -9.43 -41.64 4.42
CA CYS A 10 -8.86 -40.60 5.28
C CYS A 10 -7.53 -40.06 4.75
N LEU A 11 -6.67 -40.90 4.17
CA LEU A 11 -5.39 -40.46 3.57
C LEU A 11 -5.58 -39.53 2.36
N LEU A 12 -6.64 -39.75 1.56
CA LEU A 12 -6.98 -38.88 0.42
C LEU A 12 -7.55 -37.52 0.86
N ALA A 13 -8.22 -37.45 2.01
CA ALA A 13 -8.76 -36.20 2.55
C ALA A 13 -7.68 -35.25 3.11
N LEU A 14 -6.56 -35.79 3.62
CA LEU A 14 -5.45 -34.97 4.12
C LEU A 14 -4.50 -34.46 3.02
N ALA A 15 -4.53 -35.06 1.83
CA ALA A 15 -3.67 -34.65 0.70
C ALA A 15 -4.15 -33.36 -0.01
N GLY A 16 -5.34 -32.85 0.32
CA GLY A 16 -5.95 -31.70 -0.37
C GLY A 16 -5.55 -30.30 0.11
N CYS A 17 -4.73 -30.17 1.16
CA CYS A 17 -4.46 -28.85 1.79
C CYS A 17 -3.14 -28.17 1.38
N GLN A 18 -2.37 -28.72 0.43
CA GLN A 18 -1.17 -28.05 -0.11
C GLN A 18 -1.37 -27.57 -1.54
N VAL A 19 -2.45 -26.85 -1.80
CA VAL A 19 -2.54 -26.03 -3.01
C VAL A 19 -1.70 -24.79 -2.77
N THR A 20 -0.38 -24.90 -2.96
CA THR A 20 0.50 -23.73 -3.09
C THR A 20 -0.03 -22.91 -4.28
N PRO A 21 -0.45 -21.66 -4.08
CA PRO A 21 -0.91 -20.86 -5.19
C PRO A 21 0.22 -20.69 -6.20
N ASP A 22 -0.04 -21.00 -7.47
CA ASP A 22 0.93 -20.88 -8.58
C ASP A 22 1.45 -19.44 -8.76
N ARG A 23 0.80 -18.46 -8.13
CA ARG A 23 1.22 -17.07 -8.11
C ARG A 23 1.13 -16.51 -6.70
N LEU A 24 2.21 -15.86 -6.29
CA LEU A 24 2.20 -15.01 -5.10
C LEU A 24 1.12 -13.93 -5.26
N PRO A 25 0.39 -13.57 -4.18
CA PRO A 25 -0.54 -12.45 -4.20
C PRO A 25 0.15 -11.22 -4.80
N GLN A 26 -0.31 -10.81 -5.98
CA GLN A 26 0.18 -9.60 -6.63
C GLN A 26 -0.70 -8.44 -6.21
N ALA A 27 -0.09 -7.28 -6.02
CA ALA A 27 -0.87 -6.07 -5.86
C ALA A 27 -1.66 -5.81 -7.15
N GLU A 28 -2.96 -5.55 -7.03
CA GLU A 28 -3.80 -5.13 -8.15
C GLU A 28 -4.10 -3.63 -8.01
N PRO A 29 -3.81 -2.81 -9.04
CA PRO A 29 -3.08 -3.15 -10.27
C PRO A 29 -1.59 -3.46 -10.03
N ALA A 30 -1.02 -4.28 -10.93
CA ALA A 30 0.40 -4.64 -10.88
C ALA A 30 1.28 -3.39 -10.97
N PRO A 31 2.40 -3.32 -10.22
CA PRO A 31 3.31 -2.19 -10.29
C PRO A 31 3.85 -1.97 -11.71
N SER A 32 3.95 -0.72 -12.14
CA SER A 32 4.59 -0.38 -13.42
C SER A 32 6.06 -0.79 -13.42
N ALA A 33 6.56 -1.24 -14.57
CA ALA A 33 7.99 -1.48 -14.77
C ALA A 33 8.84 -0.23 -14.52
N ALA A 34 8.29 0.97 -14.77
CA ALA A 34 8.96 2.24 -14.49
C ALA A 34 9.23 2.49 -13.00
N CYS A 35 8.56 1.76 -12.10
CA CYS A 35 8.80 1.84 -10.65
C CYS A 35 10.05 1.07 -10.21
N TYR A 36 10.80 0.52 -11.15
CA TYR A 36 12.08 -0.12 -10.94
C TYR A 36 13.08 0.42 -11.96
N PHE A 37 14.08 1.16 -11.51
CA PHE A 37 15.09 1.76 -12.38
C PHE A 37 16.48 1.71 -11.74
N PRO A 38 17.55 1.65 -12.56
CA PRO A 38 18.91 1.60 -12.03
C PRO A 38 19.32 2.95 -11.42
N SER A 39 20.07 2.88 -10.31
CA SER A 39 20.72 4.02 -9.67
C SER A 39 21.93 3.52 -8.91
N ALA A 40 23.10 4.10 -9.17
CA ALA A 40 24.36 3.78 -8.50
C ALA A 40 24.91 4.98 -7.72
N ASP A 41 24.05 5.95 -7.39
CA ASP A 41 24.44 7.17 -6.73
C ASP A 41 24.43 7.01 -5.20
N ASP A 42 25.56 7.30 -4.54
CA ASP A 42 25.71 7.21 -3.08
C ASP A 42 24.81 8.19 -2.30
N ARG A 43 24.31 9.23 -2.97
CA ARG A 43 23.39 10.24 -2.44
C ARG A 43 21.94 9.92 -2.76
N ALA A 44 21.65 8.77 -3.38
CA ALA A 44 20.29 8.39 -3.79
C ALA A 44 19.27 8.49 -2.65
N LEU A 45 19.67 8.14 -1.42
CA LEU A 45 18.79 8.21 -0.25
C LEU A 45 18.44 9.65 0.12
N GLU A 46 19.42 10.55 0.15
CA GLU A 46 19.20 11.97 0.48
C GLU A 46 18.39 12.67 -0.62
N THR A 47 18.78 12.48 -1.88
CA THR A 47 18.06 13.01 -3.04
C THR A 47 16.60 12.55 -3.06
N SER A 48 16.35 11.28 -2.71
CA SER A 48 14.98 10.74 -2.64
C SER A 48 14.15 11.37 -1.52
N VAL A 49 14.75 11.62 -0.35
CA VAL A 49 14.09 12.32 0.77
C VAL A 49 13.73 13.75 0.36
N ASP A 50 14.65 14.46 -0.28
CA ASP A 50 14.43 15.85 -0.72
C ASP A 50 13.28 15.92 -1.74
N ILE A 51 13.28 15.05 -2.74
CA ILE A 51 12.21 14.99 -3.76
C ILE A 51 10.85 14.71 -3.11
N LEU A 52 10.77 13.72 -2.21
CA LEU A 52 9.50 13.39 -1.55
C LEU A 52 8.99 14.54 -0.67
N THR A 53 9.90 15.21 0.03
CA THR A 53 9.57 16.36 0.89
C THR A 53 9.09 17.54 0.04
N GLU A 54 9.75 17.84 -1.07
CA GLU A 54 9.35 18.90 -2.01
C GLU A 54 7.99 18.60 -2.64
N TRP A 55 7.68 17.33 -2.90
CA TRP A 55 6.38 16.90 -3.39
C TRP A 55 5.27 16.91 -2.33
N GLY A 56 5.58 17.34 -1.11
CA GLY A 56 4.64 17.49 -0.01
C GLY A 56 4.32 16.19 0.72
N PHE A 57 5.18 15.17 0.62
CA PHE A 57 5.09 14.00 1.47
C PHE A 57 5.77 14.27 2.82
N THR A 58 5.17 13.75 3.89
CA THR A 58 5.74 13.71 5.23
C THR A 58 6.45 12.36 5.42
N LEU A 59 7.71 12.38 5.85
CA LEU A 59 8.47 11.17 6.15
C LEU A 59 7.85 10.43 7.34
N THR A 60 7.47 9.17 7.14
CA THR A 60 6.94 8.29 8.19
C THR A 60 8.07 7.50 8.84
N SER A 61 9.00 6.99 8.05
CA SER A 61 10.15 6.20 8.53
C SER A 61 11.28 6.23 7.51
N THR A 62 12.52 6.26 7.97
CA THR A 62 13.71 6.15 7.14
C THR A 62 14.67 5.17 7.80
N ASP A 63 15.00 4.10 7.10
CA ASP A 63 15.99 3.10 7.52
C ASP A 63 17.15 3.12 6.52
N THR A 64 18.25 3.73 6.93
CA THR A 64 19.46 3.84 6.11
C THR A 64 20.20 2.52 5.97
N THR A 65 19.97 1.54 6.86
CA THR A 65 20.62 0.22 6.79
C THR A 65 19.96 -0.67 5.76
N LEU A 66 18.64 -0.55 5.62
CA LEU A 66 17.84 -1.26 4.60
C LEU A 66 17.68 -0.45 3.31
N GLY A 67 18.12 0.81 3.28
CA GLY A 67 17.87 1.72 2.17
C GLY A 67 16.38 1.98 1.94
N LEU A 68 15.58 1.95 3.01
CA LEU A 68 14.13 2.08 2.95
C LEU A 68 13.67 3.46 3.41
N ILE A 69 12.95 4.16 2.54
CA ILE A 69 12.26 5.41 2.88
C ILE A 69 10.76 5.15 2.79
N SER A 70 10.02 5.50 3.83
CA SER A 70 8.56 5.48 3.85
C SER A 70 8.05 6.89 4.11
N ALA A 71 7.18 7.38 3.25
CA ALA A 71 6.58 8.70 3.36
C ALA A 71 5.08 8.62 3.06
N SER A 72 4.33 9.58 3.58
CA SER A 72 2.88 9.65 3.41
C SER A 72 2.39 11.08 3.24
N ARG A 73 1.29 11.24 2.51
CA ARG A 73 0.61 12.50 2.29
C ARG A 73 -0.89 12.28 2.47
N GLU A 74 -1.52 13.19 3.19
CA GLU A 74 -2.96 13.19 3.39
C GLU A 74 -3.62 14.29 2.56
N ARG A 75 -4.79 13.99 2.00
CA ARG A 75 -5.59 14.94 1.23
C ARG A 75 -7.06 14.79 1.61
N GLU A 76 -7.70 15.91 1.89
CA GLU A 76 -9.16 15.95 2.03
C GLU A 76 -9.82 15.66 0.68
N LEU A 77 -10.76 14.72 0.67
CA LEU A 77 -11.53 14.38 -0.51
C LEU A 77 -12.86 15.15 -0.50
N HIS A 78 -12.82 16.37 -1.01
CA HIS A 78 -14.03 17.18 -1.16
C HIS A 78 -15.03 16.52 -2.13
N GLY A 79 -16.25 16.31 -1.66
CA GLY A 79 -17.32 15.72 -2.49
C GLY A 79 -17.15 14.23 -2.77
N TYR A 80 -16.30 13.51 -2.03
CA TYR A 80 -16.25 12.06 -2.09
C TYR A 80 -17.58 11.47 -1.64
N TYR A 81 -18.30 10.93 -2.61
CA TYR A 81 -19.53 10.19 -2.40
C TYR A 81 -19.16 8.71 -2.37
N ASP A 82 -19.35 8.05 -1.23
CA ASP A 82 -19.25 6.60 -1.16
C ASP A 82 -20.51 5.99 -1.80
N PRO A 83 -20.40 5.32 -2.98
CA PRO A 83 -21.56 4.72 -3.63
C PRO A 83 -22.10 3.51 -2.86
N TYR A 84 -21.35 2.97 -1.90
CA TYR A 84 -21.72 1.86 -1.04
C TYR A 84 -22.19 2.31 0.34
N ASP A 85 -22.38 3.63 0.54
CA ASP A 85 -22.80 4.21 1.82
C ASP A 85 -24.27 3.86 2.12
N ASN A 86 -24.48 2.63 2.56
CA ASN A 86 -25.79 2.04 2.77
C ASN A 86 -26.20 2.18 4.24
N TYR A 87 -26.19 3.41 4.75
CA TYR A 87 -26.66 3.75 6.11
C TYR A 87 -28.15 3.42 6.37
N GLY A 88 -28.86 2.77 5.44
CA GLY A 88 -30.31 2.56 5.51
C GLY A 88 -30.87 1.18 5.16
N ARG A 89 -30.06 0.16 4.81
CA ARG A 89 -30.61 -1.15 4.37
C ARG A 89 -30.19 -2.36 5.23
N GLY A 90 -29.85 -2.10 6.48
CA GLY A 90 -29.49 -3.10 7.49
C GLY A 90 -30.45 -3.15 8.66
N MET A 91 -31.77 -3.08 8.43
CA MET A 91 -32.73 -3.50 9.47
C MET A 91 -32.59 -5.01 9.63
N ARG A 92 -31.63 -5.44 10.46
CA ARG A 92 -31.41 -6.83 10.83
C ARG A 92 -32.65 -7.29 11.64
N MET A 93 -33.62 -7.85 10.93
CA MET A 93 -34.83 -8.47 11.50
C MET A 93 -34.55 -9.75 12.29
N PHE A 94 -33.28 -10.16 12.46
CA PHE A 94 -32.90 -11.29 13.30
C PHE A 94 -31.74 -10.90 14.20
N GLY A 95 -32.02 -10.89 15.51
CA GLY A 95 -31.12 -10.43 16.56
C GLY A 95 -29.75 -11.09 16.52
N GLY A 96 -28.72 -10.25 16.54
CA GLY A 96 -27.34 -10.66 16.70
C GLY A 96 -26.53 -9.47 17.14
N LEU A 97 -26.11 -9.50 18.40
CA LEU A 97 -25.20 -8.53 19.02
C LEU A 97 -23.87 -8.56 18.24
N GLY A 98 -23.70 -7.62 17.30
CA GLY A 98 -22.47 -7.49 16.52
C GLY A 98 -21.49 -6.62 17.27
N ILE A 99 -20.61 -7.23 18.06
CA ILE A 99 -19.40 -6.58 18.58
C ILE A 99 -18.46 -6.41 17.38
N GLY A 100 -18.52 -5.26 16.71
CA GLY A 100 -17.59 -4.92 15.64
C GLY A 100 -16.22 -4.65 16.23
N SER A 101 -15.31 -5.63 16.17
CA SER A 101 -13.89 -5.39 16.37
C SER A 101 -13.35 -4.68 15.13
N GLY A 102 -13.40 -3.36 15.13
CA GLY A 102 -12.61 -2.55 14.21
C GLY A 102 -11.14 -2.72 14.57
N SER A 103 -10.43 -3.56 13.84
CA SER A 103 -8.97 -3.61 13.90
C SER A 103 -8.42 -2.34 13.26
N SER A 104 -8.34 -1.26 14.04
CA SER A 104 -7.58 -0.08 13.67
C SER A 104 -6.09 -0.47 13.62
N ILE A 105 -5.58 -0.77 12.43
CA ILE A 105 -4.14 -0.82 12.21
C ILE A 105 -3.65 0.63 12.23
N GLY A 106 -3.38 1.13 13.44
CA GLY A 106 -2.65 2.37 13.64
C GLY A 106 -1.20 2.16 13.24
N PHE A 107 -0.81 2.69 12.09
CA PHE A 107 0.61 2.83 11.77
C PHE A 107 1.16 4.00 12.62
N GLY A 108 2.20 3.69 13.42
CA GLY A 108 2.84 4.63 14.32
C GLY A 108 3.31 5.91 13.64
N GLY A 109 3.27 7.01 14.41
CA GLY A 109 3.65 8.36 13.94
C GLY A 109 2.49 9.35 13.86
N GLY A 110 1.61 9.39 14.86
CA GLY A 110 0.95 10.63 15.26
C GLY A 110 -0.09 11.27 14.34
N VAL A 111 -1.11 10.55 13.87
CA VAL A 111 -2.46 11.10 13.68
C VAL A 111 -3.45 9.97 13.97
N GLY A 112 -4.22 10.08 15.06
CA GLY A 112 -5.32 9.15 15.27
C GLY A 112 -6.37 9.40 14.20
N PHE A 113 -6.67 8.40 13.37
CA PHE A 113 -7.81 8.43 12.46
C PHE A 113 -9.10 8.39 13.31
N GLY A 114 -9.46 9.56 13.84
CA GLY A 114 -10.57 9.75 14.77
C GLY A 114 -11.87 9.86 14.00
N GLY A 115 -12.70 8.83 14.10
CA GLY A 115 -14.10 8.83 13.68
C GLY A 115 -14.94 9.84 14.48
N GLY A 116 -14.85 11.11 14.10
CA GLY A 116 -15.76 12.16 14.54
C GLY A 116 -16.87 12.35 13.52
N ILE A 117 -18.12 12.49 13.98
CA ILE A 117 -19.26 12.83 13.12
C ILE A 117 -18.97 14.20 12.48
N GLY A 118 -18.85 14.24 11.15
CA GLY A 118 -18.60 15.47 10.36
C GLY A 118 -17.16 15.68 9.90
N GLN A 119 -16.27 14.69 10.04
CA GLN A 119 -14.96 14.73 9.38
C GLN A 119 -15.11 14.58 7.87
N GLN A 120 -14.27 15.26 7.09
CA GLN A 120 -14.25 15.05 5.64
C GLN A 120 -13.60 13.70 5.34
N PRO A 121 -14.06 12.98 4.30
CA PRO A 121 -13.35 11.79 3.82
C PRO A 121 -11.90 12.16 3.47
N VAL A 122 -10.96 11.28 3.80
CA VAL A 122 -9.52 11.53 3.62
C VAL A 122 -8.88 10.47 2.72
N GLU A 123 -8.00 10.92 1.84
CA GLU A 123 -7.11 10.05 1.05
C GLU A 123 -5.71 10.09 1.68
N VAL A 124 -5.24 8.93 2.10
CA VAL A 124 -3.87 8.72 2.57
C VAL A 124 -3.10 8.04 1.47
N GLU A 125 -2.14 8.77 0.92
CA GLU A 125 -1.20 8.28 -0.09
C GLU A 125 0.13 7.96 0.59
N ARG A 126 0.57 6.71 0.49
CA ARG A 126 1.84 6.23 1.04
C ARG A 126 2.76 5.82 -0.09
N VAL A 127 4.03 6.21 0.04
CA VAL A 127 5.11 5.88 -0.87
C VAL A 127 6.23 5.25 -0.07
N SER A 128 6.72 4.11 -0.54
CA SER A 128 7.90 3.42 -0.03
C SER A 128 8.93 3.34 -1.15
N LEU A 129 10.12 3.86 -0.89
CA LEU A 129 11.28 3.75 -1.77
C LEU A 129 12.25 2.76 -1.13
N PHE A 130 12.63 1.74 -1.89
CA PHE A 130 13.70 0.83 -1.53
C PHE A 130 14.89 1.10 -2.46
N ILE A 131 16.01 1.44 -1.87
CA ILE A 131 17.23 1.86 -2.54
C ILE A 131 18.31 0.87 -2.17
N ASN A 132 19.00 0.32 -3.16
CA ASN A 132 20.25 -0.39 -2.95
C ASN A 132 21.31 0.12 -3.93
N ASP A 133 22.46 -0.52 -3.89
CA ASP A 133 23.65 -0.12 -4.64
C ASP A 133 23.48 -0.12 -6.17
N ALA A 134 22.41 -0.71 -6.71
CA ALA A 134 22.20 -0.84 -8.15
C ALA A 134 20.85 -0.31 -8.65
N HIS A 135 19.82 -0.27 -7.80
CA HIS A 135 18.47 0.07 -8.22
C HIS A 135 17.65 0.76 -7.14
N ILE A 136 16.70 1.55 -7.62
CA ILE A 136 15.61 2.11 -6.83
C ILE A 136 14.32 1.40 -7.22
N ARG A 137 13.58 0.95 -6.21
CA ARG A 137 12.25 0.38 -6.33
C ARG A 137 11.24 1.24 -5.59
N ILE A 138 10.18 1.63 -6.30
CA ILE A 138 9.09 2.43 -5.77
C ILE A 138 7.87 1.55 -5.56
N SER A 139 7.26 1.66 -4.39
CA SER A 139 5.93 1.14 -4.10
C SER A 139 5.05 2.26 -3.60
N ARG A 140 3.85 2.39 -4.17
CA ARG A 140 2.88 3.42 -3.80
C ARG A 140 1.51 2.80 -3.56
N ASP A 141 0.91 3.12 -2.43
CA ASP A 141 -0.43 2.70 -2.04
C ASP A 141 -1.31 3.92 -1.71
N ILE A 142 -2.57 3.86 -2.15
CA ILE A 142 -3.59 4.85 -1.80
C ILE A 142 -4.68 4.16 -1.00
N ARG A 143 -5.05 4.80 0.10
CA ARG A 143 -6.14 4.37 0.98
C ARG A 143 -7.11 5.52 1.17
N ARG A 144 -8.41 5.25 1.02
CA ARG A 144 -9.46 6.24 1.24
C ARG A 144 -10.30 5.85 2.43
N PHE A 145 -10.52 6.80 3.32
CA PHE A 145 -11.33 6.66 4.51
C PHE A 145 -12.57 7.53 4.38
N ASP A 146 -13.71 7.03 4.84
CA ASP A 146 -14.96 7.78 4.88
C ASP A 146 -14.98 8.82 6.03
N HIS A 147 -16.10 9.52 6.16
CA HIS A 147 -16.34 10.52 7.20
C HIS A 147 -16.40 9.96 8.64
N VAL A 148 -16.48 8.63 8.79
CA VAL A 148 -16.45 7.93 10.08
C VAL A 148 -15.06 7.34 10.36
N GLY A 149 -14.12 7.47 9.41
CA GLY A 149 -12.76 6.96 9.51
C GLY A 149 -12.62 5.49 9.11
N ASP A 150 -13.64 4.89 8.50
CA ASP A 150 -13.55 3.53 8.01
C ASP A 150 -12.87 3.49 6.63
N LEU A 151 -12.01 2.49 6.43
CA LEU A 151 -11.38 2.23 5.14
C LEU A 151 -12.44 1.81 4.10
N ARG A 152 -12.48 2.49 2.97
CA ARG A 152 -13.39 2.23 1.84
C ARG A 152 -12.68 1.61 0.66
N GLU A 153 -11.54 2.20 0.31
CA GLU A 153 -10.73 1.79 -0.84
C GLU A 153 -9.27 1.65 -0.43
N SER A 154 -8.61 0.63 -0.95
CA SER A 154 -7.17 0.43 -0.83
C SER A 154 -6.66 -0.21 -2.11
N TYR A 155 -5.75 0.45 -2.81
CA TYR A 155 -5.19 -0.06 -4.05
C TYR A 155 -3.73 0.35 -4.25
N SER A 156 -3.02 -0.45 -5.06
CA SER A 156 -1.68 -0.09 -5.52
C SER A 156 -1.78 1.05 -6.52
N ALA A 157 -1.14 2.17 -6.21
CA ALA A 157 -1.03 3.33 -7.09
C ALA A 157 0.39 3.49 -7.66
N SER A 158 1.12 2.37 -7.74
CA SER A 158 2.47 2.25 -8.33
C SER A 158 2.39 2.34 -9.86
N ASN A 159 1.95 3.49 -10.37
CA ASN A 159 1.66 3.71 -11.78
C ASN A 159 2.86 4.33 -12.52
N ASP A 160 2.79 4.22 -13.84
CA ASP A 160 3.84 4.65 -14.76
C ASP A 160 4.12 6.16 -14.72
N ASP A 161 3.08 6.99 -14.61
CA ASP A 161 3.19 8.45 -14.53
C ASP A 161 3.99 8.92 -13.31
N PHE A 162 3.66 8.42 -12.11
CA PHE A 162 4.36 8.76 -10.88
C PHE A 162 5.82 8.32 -10.94
N CYS A 163 6.05 7.06 -11.32
CA CYS A 163 7.39 6.47 -11.28
C CYS A 163 8.33 7.10 -12.32
N ARG A 164 7.87 7.38 -13.54
CA ARG A 164 8.68 8.12 -14.53
C ARG A 164 8.98 9.54 -14.11
N ARG A 165 8.01 10.24 -13.50
CA ARG A 165 8.24 11.60 -12.99
C ARG A 165 9.28 11.60 -11.88
N PHE A 166 9.23 10.61 -10.98
CA PHE A 166 10.19 10.48 -9.90
C PHE A 166 11.58 10.22 -10.46
N GLN A 167 11.72 9.23 -11.35
CA GLN A 167 12.98 8.92 -12.01
C GLN A 167 13.56 10.16 -12.72
N ALA A 168 12.76 10.86 -13.52
CA ALA A 168 13.23 12.04 -14.24
C ALA A 168 13.69 13.17 -13.31
N THR A 169 12.99 13.37 -12.19
CA THR A 169 13.36 14.39 -11.19
C THR A 169 14.63 13.97 -10.47
N PHE A 170 14.73 12.69 -10.10
CA PHE A 170 15.91 12.10 -9.48
C PHE A 170 17.15 12.28 -10.35
N GLU A 171 17.09 11.90 -11.63
CA GLU A 171 18.18 12.06 -12.60
C GLU A 171 18.58 13.53 -12.83
N GLN A 172 17.65 14.48 -12.66
CA GLN A 172 17.93 15.91 -12.75
C GLN A 172 18.61 16.47 -11.51
N SER A 173 18.34 15.88 -10.34
CA SER A 173 18.96 16.26 -9.07
C SER A 173 20.37 15.68 -8.88
N LEU A 174 20.76 14.71 -9.72
CA LEU A 174 22.11 14.17 -9.69
C LEU A 174 23.13 15.21 -10.20
N PRO A 175 24.30 15.35 -9.54
CA PRO A 175 25.38 16.19 -10.02
C PRO A 175 25.88 15.70 -11.40
N ALA A 176 26.32 16.64 -12.23
CA ALA A 176 26.64 16.40 -13.66
C ALA A 176 27.74 15.35 -13.92
N ASP A 177 28.48 14.92 -12.91
CA ASP A 177 29.53 13.90 -13.01
C ASP A 177 28.99 12.47 -13.27
N GLY A 178 27.68 12.24 -13.15
CA GLY A 178 27.04 10.95 -13.42
C GLY A 178 26.48 10.76 -14.84
N ARG A 179 26.51 11.79 -15.71
CA ARG A 179 26.07 11.66 -17.11
C ARG A 179 27.17 11.03 -17.95
N SER A 180 27.19 9.70 -18.04
CA SER A 180 28.02 9.05 -19.08
C SER A 180 27.48 9.44 -20.46
N LEU A 181 28.31 10.13 -21.24
CA LEU A 181 28.12 10.45 -22.65
C LEU A 181 27.95 9.18 -23.50
#